data_AF-A0A6C0C4B5-F1
#
_entry.id   AF-A0A6C0C4B5-F1
#
_cell.length_a   1.000
_cell.length_b   1.000
_cell.length_c   1.000
_cell.angle_alpha   90.00
_cell.angle_beta   90.00
_cell.angle_gamma   90.00
#
_symmetry.space_group_name_H-M   'P 1'
#
loop_
_entity.id
_entity.type
_entity.pdbx_description
1 polymer ?
#
loop_
_entity_poly.entity_id
_entity_poly.type
_entity_poly.pdbx_seq_one_letter_code
_entity_poly.pdbx_strand_id
1 'polypeptide(L)'
;MKKDLYLKVMIVVLAFLGISVILNNKKEGFHNLKPEMFTKNQVKGLLHPSYQMKNNPGLSDLDMEKAYKLYPSYAVGSYAQITNNKRYWSTPCNGYTTPSDMCGGLYKPKHCDHAPIVPPKEQCDRVNYYCSK
;
A
#
# COMPACT_ATOMS: atom_id res chain seq x y z
N MET A 1 49.17 35.69 32.66
CA MET A 1 48.52 34.37 32.85
C MET A 1 47.01 34.45 33.10
N LYS A 2 46.51 35.05 34.20
CA LYS A 2 45.04 35.13 34.44
C LYS A 2 44.29 35.96 33.39
N LYS A 3 44.86 37.10 32.95
CA LYS A 3 44.25 37.98 31.93
C LYS A 3 44.07 37.29 30.57
N ASP A 4 45.06 36.49 30.15
CA ASP A 4 44.97 35.70 28.91
C ASP A 4 43.92 34.59 29.00
N LEU A 5 43.76 34.00 30.18
CA LEU A 5 42.72 33.01 30.43
C LEU A 5 41.32 33.63 30.33
N TYR A 6 41.11 34.82 30.92
CA TYR A 6 39.85 35.55 30.79
C TYR A 6 39.54 35.92 29.34
N LEU A 7 40.53 36.39 28.58
CA LEU A 7 40.34 36.73 27.17
C LEU A 7 39.89 35.52 26.35
N LYS A 8 40.52 34.35 26.54
CA LYS A 8 40.14 33.11 25.86
C LYS A 8 38.73 32.66 26.22
N VAL A 9 38.35 32.73 27.50
CA VAL A 9 36.99 32.37 27.95
C VAL A 9 35.96 33.31 27.34
N MET A 10 36.23 34.61 27.29
CA MET A 10 35.32 35.59 26.68
C MET A 10 35.11 35.34 25.19
N ILE A 11 36.16 34.98 24.44
CA ILE A 11 36.05 34.65 23.01
C ILE A 11 35.18 33.41 22.81
N VAL A 12 35.34 32.37 23.63
CA VAL A 12 34.55 31.15 23.53
C VAL A 12 33.07 31.43 23.83
N VAL A 13 32.77 32.21 24.87
CA VAL A 13 31.38 32.59 25.20
C VAL A 13 30.73 33.39 24.06
N LEU A 14 31.46 34.34 23.46
CA LEU A 14 30.96 35.11 22.32
C LEU A 14 30.72 34.23 21.09
N ALA A 15 31.57 33.24 20.82
CA ALA A 15 31.38 32.28 19.74
C ALA A 15 30.11 31.44 19.95
N PHE A 16 29.87 30.92 21.16
CA PHE A 16 28.65 30.16 21.49
C PHE A 16 27.37 31.01 21.38
N LEU A 17 27.42 32.27 21.81
CA LEU A 17 26.30 33.20 21.67
C LEU A 17 26.02 33.50 20.18
N GLY A 18 27.06 33.73 19.38
CA GLY A 18 26.93 33.97 17.95
C GLY A 18 26.30 32.78 17.21
N ILE A 19 26.74 31.54 17.52
CA ILE A 19 26.17 30.32 16.94
C ILE A 19 24.71 30.15 17.35
N SER A 20 24.37 30.39 18.62
CA SER A 20 22.99 30.30 19.13
C SER A 20 22.04 31.27 18.41
N VAL A 21 22.49 32.49 18.13
CA VAL A 21 21.69 33.50 17.39
C VAL A 21 21.45 33.06 15.94
N ILE A 22 22.46 32.49 15.27
CA ILE A 22 22.35 31.99 13.90
C ILE A 22 21.37 30.79 13.83
N LEU A 23 21.42 29.90 14.82
CA LEU A 23 20.58 28.69 14.85
C LEU A 23 19.13 28.96 15.28
N ASN A 24 18.87 29.98 16.11
CA ASN A 24 17.52 30.24 16.64
C ASN A 24 16.47 30.57 15.54
N ASN A 25 16.92 31.09 14.40
CA ASN A 25 16.07 31.44 13.25
C ASN A 25 16.11 30.42 12.12
N LYS A 26 16.93 29.37 12.24
CA LYS A 26 17.03 28.26 11.29
C LYS A 26 16.23 27.08 11.83
N LYS A 27 14.92 27.26 12.02
CA LYS A 27 14.02 26.11 12.14
C LYS A 27 14.03 25.43 10.79
N GLU A 28 14.42 24.15 10.73
CA GLU A 28 14.39 23.38 9.49
C GLU A 28 12.99 23.52 8.87
N GLY A 29 12.97 24.04 7.64
CA GLY A 29 11.79 24.54 6.97
C GLY A 29 10.89 23.41 6.46
N PHE A 30 10.30 22.63 7.36
CA PHE A 30 9.17 21.76 7.04
C PHE A 30 7.87 22.57 6.86
N HIS A 31 7.97 23.86 6.51
CA HIS A 31 6.82 24.72 6.22
C HIS A 31 5.99 24.21 5.03
N ASN A 32 6.62 23.44 4.13
CA ASN A 32 5.95 22.74 3.02
C ASN A 32 5.42 21.34 3.41
N LEU A 33 5.71 20.86 4.63
CA LEU A 33 5.11 19.64 5.19
C LEU A 33 4.00 19.97 6.19
N LYS A 34 3.54 21.22 6.28
CA LYS A 34 2.24 21.47 6.91
C LYS A 34 1.27 20.58 6.14
N PRO A 35 0.58 19.63 6.79
CA PRO A 35 -0.46 18.91 6.10
C PRO A 35 -1.44 20.00 5.66
N GLU A 36 -1.44 20.30 4.35
CA GLU A 36 -2.54 21.03 3.75
C GLU A 36 -3.80 20.38 4.30
N MET A 37 -4.78 21.19 4.68
CA MET A 37 -6.06 20.67 5.13
C MET A 37 -6.65 19.91 3.95
N PHE A 38 -6.33 18.61 3.87
CA PHE A 38 -6.78 17.72 2.83
C PHE A 38 -8.30 17.80 2.90
N THR A 39 -8.92 18.36 1.88
CA THR A 39 -10.38 18.42 1.77
C THR A 39 -10.92 17.02 2.05
N LYS A 40 -12.10 16.84 2.67
CA LYS A 40 -12.62 15.51 3.05
C LYS A 40 -12.60 14.46 1.91
N ASN A 41 -12.51 14.91 0.66
CA ASN A 41 -12.35 14.07 -0.54
C ASN A 41 -10.93 13.50 -0.74
N GLN A 42 -9.91 14.09 -0.12
CA GLN A 42 -8.51 13.65 -0.08
C GLN A 42 -8.20 12.72 1.11
N VAL A 43 -9.15 12.49 2.03
CA VAL A 43 -9.04 11.49 3.12
C VAL A 43 -9.35 10.06 2.62
N LYS A 44 -9.78 9.93 1.38
CA LYS A 44 -10.15 8.65 0.77
C LYS A 44 -8.94 8.05 0.07
N GLY A 45 -8.76 6.73 0.18
CA GLY A 45 -7.67 6.00 -0.45
C GLY A 45 -7.71 6.13 -1.98
N LEU A 46 -6.54 5.99 -2.61
CA LEU A 46 -6.31 6.16 -4.06
C LEU A 46 -7.30 5.40 -4.96
N LEU A 47 -7.85 4.29 -4.48
CA LEU A 47 -8.76 3.43 -5.26
C LEU A 47 -10.25 3.68 -4.97
N HIS A 48 -10.58 4.73 -4.22
CA HIS A 48 -11.97 5.16 -4.05
C HIS A 48 -12.50 5.81 -5.34
N PRO A 49 -13.75 5.53 -5.79
CA PRO A 49 -14.79 4.73 -5.15
C PRO A 49 -14.78 3.24 -5.51
N SER A 50 -13.91 2.79 -6.42
CA SER A 50 -13.88 1.41 -6.91
C SER A 50 -13.63 0.37 -5.82
N TYR A 51 -12.89 0.73 -4.77
CA TYR A 51 -12.74 -0.03 -3.54
C TYR A 51 -13.01 0.88 -2.33
N GLN A 52 -13.88 0.43 -1.44
CA GLN A 52 -14.18 1.13 -0.20
C GLN A 52 -13.06 0.89 0.82
N MET A 53 -12.62 1.92 1.53
CA MET A 53 -11.62 1.75 2.58
C MET A 53 -12.19 1.01 3.79
N LYS A 54 -11.33 0.28 4.51
CA LYS A 54 -11.64 -0.22 5.85
C LYS A 54 -11.69 0.95 6.84
N ASN A 55 -12.39 0.74 7.96
CA ASN A 55 -12.46 1.75 9.03
C ASN A 55 -11.09 1.91 9.73
N ASN A 56 -10.36 0.80 9.88
CA ASN A 56 -9.01 0.75 10.45
C ASN A 56 -8.05 0.19 9.40
N PRO A 57 -7.55 1.01 8.46
CA PRO A 57 -6.58 0.58 7.46
C PRO A 57 -5.21 0.35 8.10
N GLY A 58 -4.50 -0.68 7.66
CA GLY A 58 -3.16 -0.99 8.16
C GLY A 58 -2.50 -2.11 7.36
N LEU A 59 -1.45 -2.69 7.93
CA LEU A 59 -0.88 -3.95 7.43
C LEU A 59 -1.92 -5.07 7.61
N SER A 60 -1.81 -6.08 6.75
CA SER A 60 -2.66 -7.26 6.77
C SER A 60 -1.91 -8.48 7.28
N ASP A 61 -2.66 -9.52 7.63
CA ASP A 61 -2.13 -10.85 7.92
C ASP A 61 -1.88 -11.68 6.64
N LEU A 62 -1.74 -11.01 5.49
CA LEU A 62 -1.41 -11.66 4.22
C LEU A 62 0.09 -11.95 4.18
N ASP A 63 0.44 -13.21 4.44
CA ASP A 63 1.79 -13.73 4.24
C ASP A 63 2.03 -14.15 2.77
N MET A 64 3.28 -14.50 2.46
CA MET A 64 3.69 -14.93 1.12
C MET A 64 2.99 -16.22 0.67
N GLU A 65 2.70 -17.14 1.61
CA GLU A 65 2.02 -18.41 1.29
C GLU A 65 0.58 -18.17 0.83
N LYS A 66 -0.14 -17.26 1.50
CA LYS A 66 -1.49 -16.83 1.13
C LYS A 66 -1.47 -15.98 -0.13
N ALA A 67 -0.50 -15.09 -0.28
CA ALA A 67 -0.38 -14.23 -1.47
C ALA A 67 -0.14 -15.05 -2.75
N TYR A 68 0.71 -16.07 -2.70
CA TYR A 68 0.98 -16.93 -3.85
C TYR A 68 -0.27 -17.68 -4.35
N LYS A 69 -1.21 -18.02 -3.45
CA LYS A 69 -2.50 -18.65 -3.84
C LYS A 69 -3.40 -17.72 -4.66
N LEU A 70 -3.18 -16.40 -4.62
CA LEU A 70 -3.92 -15.44 -5.46
C LEU A 70 -3.44 -15.49 -6.91
N TYR A 71 -2.15 -15.69 -7.16
CA TYR A 71 -1.57 -15.82 -8.50
C TYR A 71 -0.55 -16.96 -8.56
N PRO A 72 -1.02 -18.20 -8.69
CA PRO A 72 -0.13 -19.35 -8.77
C PRO A 72 0.58 -19.38 -10.14
N SER A 73 1.88 -19.68 -10.12
CA SER A 73 2.69 -19.85 -11.34
C SER A 73 2.59 -21.24 -11.97
N TYR A 74 1.98 -22.20 -11.28
CA TYR A 74 1.65 -23.52 -11.81
C TYR A 74 0.14 -23.69 -12.00
N ALA A 75 -0.25 -24.64 -12.87
CA ALA A 75 -1.64 -24.96 -13.10
C ALA A 75 -2.29 -25.50 -11.82
N VAL A 76 -3.09 -24.66 -11.15
CA VAL A 76 -3.97 -25.08 -10.05
C VAL A 76 -5.24 -25.68 -10.64
N GLY A 77 -5.13 -26.91 -11.13
CA GLY A 77 -6.31 -27.69 -11.54
C GLY A 77 -7.19 -27.96 -10.32
N SER A 78 -8.19 -27.12 -10.08
CA SER A 78 -9.23 -27.38 -9.08
C SER A 78 -10.53 -27.76 -9.79
N TYR A 79 -11.31 -28.66 -9.18
CA TYR A 79 -12.67 -28.97 -9.65
C TYR A 79 -13.56 -27.71 -9.70
N ALA A 80 -13.23 -26.69 -8.90
CA ALA A 80 -13.88 -25.38 -8.90
C ALA A 80 -13.50 -24.48 -10.10
N GLN A 81 -12.65 -24.94 -11.03
CA GLN A 81 -12.20 -24.19 -12.21
C GLN A 81 -11.63 -22.80 -11.87
N ILE A 82 -10.96 -22.67 -10.72
CA ILE A 82 -10.29 -21.42 -10.32
C ILE A 82 -9.05 -21.26 -11.20
N THR A 83 -9.24 -20.74 -12.42
CA THR A 83 -8.16 -20.40 -13.34
C THR A 83 -7.55 -19.05 -12.97
N ASN A 84 -6.33 -18.79 -13.43
CA ASN A 84 -5.65 -17.51 -13.25
C ASN A 84 -6.31 -16.33 -14.01
N ASN A 85 -7.37 -16.58 -14.79
CA ASN A 85 -8.02 -15.57 -15.63
C ASN A 85 -9.06 -14.72 -14.86
N LYS A 86 -8.70 -14.21 -13.68
CA LYS A 86 -9.56 -13.33 -12.87
C LYS A 86 -9.53 -11.90 -13.43
N ARG A 87 -10.62 -11.50 -14.10
CA ARG A 87 -10.80 -10.13 -14.60
C ARG A 87 -11.06 -9.10 -13.49
N TYR A 88 -11.76 -9.49 -12.44
CA TYR A 88 -12.11 -8.64 -11.31
C TYR A 88 -11.66 -9.28 -9.99
N TRP A 89 -11.07 -8.45 -9.12
CA TRP A 89 -10.60 -8.88 -7.81
C TRP A 89 -11.49 -8.29 -6.72
N SER A 90 -11.75 -9.09 -5.68
CA SER A 90 -12.53 -8.64 -4.53
C SER A 90 -11.78 -7.57 -3.73
N THR A 91 -10.46 -7.60 -3.74
CA THR A 91 -9.58 -6.58 -3.16
C THR A 91 -8.57 -6.15 -4.23
N PRO A 92 -7.86 -5.03 -4.09
CA PRO A 92 -6.79 -4.68 -5.03
C PRO A 92 -5.57 -5.62 -5.00
N CYS A 93 -5.66 -6.76 -4.29
CA CYS A 93 -4.60 -7.75 -4.16
C CYS A 93 -4.71 -8.83 -5.22
N ASN A 94 -3.70 -8.89 -6.07
CA ASN A 94 -3.57 -9.86 -7.14
C ASN A 94 -2.45 -10.88 -6.91
N GLY A 95 -1.84 -10.92 -5.71
CA GLY A 95 -0.77 -11.87 -5.36
C GLY A 95 0.65 -11.45 -5.74
N TYR A 96 0.83 -10.32 -6.41
CA TYR A 96 2.16 -9.82 -6.82
C TYR A 96 2.77 -8.80 -5.86
N THR A 97 2.07 -8.44 -4.79
CA THR A 97 2.52 -7.39 -3.86
C THR A 97 3.66 -7.90 -2.97
N THR A 98 4.72 -7.11 -2.89
CA THR A 98 5.87 -7.33 -1.99
C THR A 98 6.19 -6.06 -1.22
N PRO A 99 6.26 -6.08 0.13
CA PRO A 99 5.94 -7.23 0.99
C PRO A 99 4.43 -7.55 0.98
N SER A 100 4.07 -8.81 1.23
CA SER A 100 2.69 -9.29 1.07
C SER A 100 1.71 -8.65 2.05
N ASP A 101 2.18 -8.30 3.24
CA ASP A 101 1.42 -7.70 4.33
C ASP A 101 0.85 -6.32 3.97
N MET A 102 1.47 -5.60 3.04
CA MET A 102 0.97 -4.33 2.49
C MET A 102 -0.33 -4.50 1.71
N CYS A 103 -0.69 -5.72 1.32
CA CYS A 103 -1.88 -5.97 0.53
C CYS A 103 -3.07 -6.45 1.36
N GLY A 104 -4.25 -5.84 1.18
CA GLY A 104 -5.52 -6.37 1.73
C GLY A 104 -5.89 -5.79 3.08
N GLY A 105 -5.01 -4.97 3.68
CA GLY A 105 -5.26 -4.26 4.92
C GLY A 105 -5.95 -2.90 4.76
N LEU A 106 -5.96 -2.32 3.54
CA LEU A 106 -6.48 -0.96 3.30
C LEU A 106 -7.95 -0.92 2.86
N TYR A 107 -8.38 -1.87 2.03
CA TYR A 107 -9.69 -1.83 1.37
C TYR A 107 -10.57 -3.01 1.77
N LYS A 108 -11.89 -2.78 1.84
CA LYS A 108 -12.91 -3.82 2.05
C LYS A 108 -13.00 -4.71 0.81
N PRO A 109 -13.26 -6.02 0.97
CA PRO A 109 -13.59 -6.87 -0.15
C PRO A 109 -14.90 -6.39 -0.78
N LYS A 110 -14.91 -6.24 -2.10
CA LYS A 110 -16.12 -6.00 -2.90
C LYS A 110 -16.66 -7.32 -3.45
N HIS A 111 -17.96 -7.34 -3.72
CA HIS A 111 -18.56 -8.42 -4.49
C HIS A 111 -18.03 -8.37 -5.94
N CYS A 112 -17.68 -9.53 -6.47
CA CYS A 112 -17.35 -9.70 -7.88
C CYS A 112 -18.34 -10.70 -8.45
N ASP A 113 -19.11 -10.27 -9.44
CA ASP A 113 -19.96 -11.17 -10.20
C ASP A 113 -19.03 -12.13 -10.96
N HIS A 114 -19.13 -13.40 -10.63
CA HIS A 114 -18.45 -14.44 -11.40
C HIS A 114 -19.34 -14.73 -12.60
N ALA A 115 -18.73 -14.91 -13.77
CA ALA A 115 -19.47 -15.47 -14.90
C ALA A 115 -20.07 -16.82 -14.45
N PRO A 116 -21.33 -17.11 -14.79
CA PRO A 116 -21.93 -18.38 -14.43
C PRO A 116 -21.06 -19.51 -14.97
N ILE A 117 -20.79 -20.52 -14.13
CA ILE A 117 -20.12 -21.73 -14.56
C ILE A 117 -21.10 -22.42 -15.52
N VAL A 118 -20.82 -22.31 -16.82
CA VAL A 118 -21.63 -23.00 -17.84
C VAL A 118 -21.13 -24.44 -17.89
N PRO A 119 -21.95 -25.45 -17.56
CA PRO A 119 -21.53 -26.84 -17.73
C PRO A 119 -21.18 -27.08 -19.21
N PRO A 120 -20.18 -27.92 -19.51
CA PRO A 120 -19.95 -28.37 -20.88
C PRO A 120 -21.25 -29.02 -21.38
N LYS A 121 -21.74 -28.62 -22.57
CA LYS A 121 -22.98 -29.21 -23.10
C LYS A 121 -22.69 -30.63 -23.57
N GLU A 122 -23.65 -31.53 -23.34
CA GLU A 122 -23.53 -32.95 -23.68
C GLU A 122 -23.50 -33.23 -25.20
N GLN A 123 -24.00 -32.30 -26.02
CA GLN A 123 -24.08 -32.42 -27.49
C GLN A 123 -22.99 -31.61 -28.21
N CYS A 124 -21.76 -31.69 -27.73
CA CYS A 124 -20.64 -31.03 -28.39
C CYS A 124 -19.63 -32.08 -28.82
N ASP A 125 -19.13 -31.95 -30.05
CA ASP A 125 -18.27 -32.94 -30.73
C ASP A 125 -16.98 -33.29 -29.96
N ARG A 126 -16.67 -32.55 -28.88
CA ARG A 126 -15.52 -32.75 -28.01
C ARG A 126 -15.90 -32.73 -26.53
N VAL A 127 -15.59 -33.84 -25.86
CA VAL A 127 -15.62 -33.97 -24.40
C VAL A 127 -14.65 -32.94 -23.78
N ASN A 128 -15.06 -32.27 -22.69
CA ASN A 128 -14.34 -31.21 -21.96
C ASN A 128 -14.15 -29.84 -22.66
N TYR A 129 -14.92 -29.52 -23.69
CA TYR A 129 -14.90 -28.18 -24.30
C TYR A 129 -16.19 -27.38 -24.07
N TYR A 130 -16.06 -26.06 -23.86
CA TYR A 130 -17.20 -25.16 -23.87
C TYR A 130 -17.66 -24.97 -25.31
N CYS A 131 -18.96 -25.13 -25.54
CA CYS A 131 -19.55 -24.99 -26.86
C CYS A 131 -19.71 -23.50 -27.15
N SER A 132 -19.05 -23.00 -28.19
CA SER A 132 -19.32 -21.65 -28.69
C SER A 132 -20.80 -21.53 -29.03
N LYS A 133 -21.38 -20.35 -28.78
CA LYS A 133 -22.64 -19.97 -29.43
C LYS A 133 -22.45 -19.88 -30.94
#